data_AF-A0A817P9K1-F1
#
_entry.id   AF-A0A817P9K1-F1
#
_cell.length_a   1.000
_cell.length_b   1.000
_cell.length_c   1.000
_cell.angle_alpha   90.00
_cell.angle_beta   90.00
_cell.angle_gamma   90.00
#
_symmetry.space_group_name_H-M   'P 1'
#
loop_
_entity.id
_entity.type
_entity.pdbx_description
1 polymer ?
#
loop_
_entity_poly.entity_id
_entity_poly.type
_entity_poly.pdbx_seq_one_letter_code
_entity_poly.pdbx_strand_id
1 'polypeptide(L)'
;MTDATDKPPDVNNRLYPDDIFSCASEKQQILSDDLPPLETVRKMIEYETFLRLSDPIQQVFDLYHKDDNAITMVLDLIQQHVVEHFGYRHVNALRTAISRFPDDPVIKEAFYVKHNKITQGLVNQGQCVIDRLNKLFRSHAPAMRLLTIYIAEAHARDQWPAGKTISCVDQPKTLEERLENARQFKKRFNFEMPMLVDSMNNTFHTTYGSWPFRFYVIHNGKLILKAEPGATTYAYDLNELDTWIDNFYIDKNAQVS
;
A
#
# COMPACT_ATOMS: atom_id res chain seq x y z
N MET A 1 41.45 4.02 -37.98
CA MET A 1 42.13 4.15 -36.67
C MET A 1 41.23 3.52 -35.64
N THR A 2 41.83 2.60 -34.90
CA THR A 2 41.22 1.58 -34.06
C THR A 2 40.92 2.08 -32.66
N ASP A 3 39.93 1.43 -32.07
CA ASP A 3 39.83 1.07 -30.65
C ASP A 3 39.45 2.16 -29.62
N ALA A 4 38.31 1.93 -28.98
CA ALA A 4 37.98 2.49 -27.67
C ALA A 4 37.31 1.38 -26.86
N THR A 5 38.15 0.55 -26.25
CA THR A 5 37.77 -0.44 -25.26
C THR A 5 37.15 0.22 -24.03
N ASP A 6 36.04 -0.39 -23.61
CA ASP A 6 35.42 -0.44 -22.30
C ASP A 6 36.33 -0.15 -21.09
N LYS A 7 35.80 0.66 -20.15
CA LYS A 7 35.93 0.36 -18.72
C LYS A 7 34.70 0.90 -17.98
N PRO A 8 33.89 0.07 -17.30
CA PRO A 8 32.82 0.55 -16.44
C PRO A 8 33.42 1.31 -15.24
N PRO A 9 32.76 2.37 -14.76
CA PRO A 9 33.23 3.11 -13.59
C PRO A 9 33.21 2.22 -12.35
N ASP A 10 34.30 2.31 -11.59
CA ASP A 10 34.59 1.58 -10.35
C ASP A 10 33.44 1.70 -9.34
N VAL A 11 32.93 0.54 -8.89
CA VAL A 11 31.72 0.39 -8.06
C VAL A 11 32.01 0.66 -6.57
N ASN A 12 33.26 0.94 -6.18
CA ASN A 12 33.65 0.98 -4.77
C ASN A 12 33.78 2.37 -4.14
N ASN A 13 33.30 3.45 -4.77
CA ASN A 13 33.53 4.78 -4.18
C ASN A 13 32.41 5.81 -4.43
N ARG A 14 31.17 5.47 -4.07
CA ARG A 14 30.11 6.47 -3.90
C ARG A 14 29.69 6.53 -2.44
N LEU A 15 30.15 7.61 -1.81
CA LEU A 15 29.79 8.12 -0.49
C LEU A 15 28.32 7.80 -0.15
N TYR A 16 28.13 6.93 0.82
CA TYR A 16 26.89 6.82 1.55
C TYR A 16 26.65 8.15 2.29
N PRO A 17 25.40 8.63 2.43
CA PRO A 17 25.13 9.81 3.23
C PRO A 17 25.26 9.43 4.72
N ASP A 18 26.47 9.52 5.24
CA ASP A 18 26.81 9.28 6.65
C ASP A 18 26.17 10.33 7.60
N ASP A 19 25.51 11.36 7.07
CA ASP A 19 25.10 12.56 7.82
C ASP A 19 23.62 12.63 8.22
N ILE A 20 22.78 11.61 7.96
CA ILE A 20 21.37 11.65 8.43
C ILE A 20 21.30 11.56 9.97
N PHE A 21 22.31 10.98 10.60
CA PHE A 21 22.38 10.74 12.05
C PHE A 21 23.59 11.45 12.68
N SER A 22 23.77 12.75 12.42
CA SER A 22 24.82 13.54 13.08
C SER A 22 24.64 13.58 14.61
N CYS A 23 25.65 13.05 15.28
CA CYS A 23 25.84 12.74 16.69
C CYS A 23 25.39 13.82 17.71
N ALA A 24 24.47 13.43 18.61
CA ALA A 24 24.38 13.98 19.96
C ALA A 24 25.23 13.09 20.90
N SER A 25 26.04 13.73 21.74
CA SER A 25 27.10 13.16 22.57
C SER A 25 26.83 11.77 23.17
N GLU A 26 27.68 10.81 22.77
CA GLU A 26 27.73 9.43 23.26
C GLU A 26 28.02 9.37 24.77
N LYS A 27 26.98 9.13 25.57
CA LYS A 27 27.13 8.19 26.68
C LYS A 27 26.98 6.80 26.06
N GLN A 28 28.00 5.94 26.16
CA GLN A 28 27.88 4.52 25.79
C GLN A 28 26.78 3.89 26.65
N GLN A 29 25.56 3.93 26.14
CA GLN A 29 24.40 3.34 26.77
C GLN A 29 24.54 1.84 26.61
N ILE A 30 24.56 1.10 27.73
CA ILE A 30 24.60 -0.36 27.69
C ILE A 30 23.28 -0.82 27.07
N LEU A 31 23.33 -1.28 25.83
CA LEU A 31 22.17 -1.78 25.11
C LEU A 31 21.79 -3.16 25.66
N SER A 32 20.49 -3.36 25.90
CA SER A 32 19.93 -4.62 26.37
C SER A 32 19.73 -5.63 25.22
N ASP A 33 19.99 -6.89 25.52
CA ASP A 33 19.65 -8.03 24.64
C ASP A 33 18.25 -8.58 24.94
N ASP A 34 17.59 -8.09 25.99
CA ASP A 34 16.23 -8.49 26.37
C ASP A 34 15.19 -7.97 25.39
N LEU A 35 14.02 -8.61 25.39
CA LEU A 35 12.89 -8.18 24.59
C LEU A 35 12.08 -7.08 25.30
N PRO A 36 11.75 -5.96 24.62
CA PRO A 36 11.05 -4.81 25.21
C PRO A 36 9.63 -5.16 25.67
N PRO A 37 9.11 -4.56 26.76
CA PRO A 37 7.70 -4.69 27.14
C PRO A 37 6.78 -3.98 26.13
N LEU A 38 5.47 -4.32 26.15
CA LEU A 38 4.48 -3.83 25.19
C LEU A 38 4.50 -2.31 24.99
N GLU A 39 4.52 -1.56 26.09
CA GLU A 39 4.47 -0.09 26.03
C GLU A 39 5.71 0.52 25.38
N THR A 40 6.88 -0.10 25.56
CA THR A 40 8.10 0.29 24.86
C THR A 40 8.01 -0.04 23.38
N VAL A 41 7.47 -1.20 23.01
CA VAL A 41 7.26 -1.59 21.60
C VAL A 41 6.32 -0.61 20.89
N ARG A 42 5.23 -0.17 21.53
CA ARG A 42 4.32 0.83 20.94
C ARG A 42 5.05 2.14 20.62
N LYS A 43 5.85 2.64 21.57
CA LYS A 43 6.64 3.86 21.37
C LYS A 43 7.72 3.69 20.29
N MET A 44 8.36 2.53 20.21
CA MET A 44 9.30 2.20 19.14
C MET A 44 8.60 2.25 17.77
N ILE A 45 7.40 1.69 17.66
CA ILE A 45 6.59 1.70 16.44
C ILE A 45 6.17 3.11 16.03
N GLU A 46 5.71 3.92 16.98
CA GLU A 46 5.36 5.33 16.74
C GLU A 46 6.58 6.12 16.26
N TYR A 47 7.74 5.91 16.89
CA TYR A 47 8.99 6.58 16.52
C TYR A 47 9.52 6.12 15.16
N GLU A 48 9.48 4.81 14.87
CA GLU A 48 9.82 4.29 13.53
C GLU A 48 8.92 4.90 12.45
N THR A 49 7.62 5.04 12.75
CA THR A 49 6.65 5.66 11.83
C THR A 49 6.96 7.13 11.61
N PHE A 50 7.27 7.87 12.68
CA PHE A 50 7.70 9.26 12.61
C PHE A 50 8.96 9.42 11.74
N LEU A 51 9.98 8.58 11.92
CA LEU A 51 11.21 8.63 11.11
C LEU A 51 10.92 8.34 9.64
N ARG A 52 10.12 7.30 9.35
CA ARG A 52 9.72 6.96 7.98
C ARG A 52 9.03 8.12 7.29
N LEU A 53 8.18 8.87 8.00
CA LEU A 53 7.42 10.00 7.45
C LEU A 53 8.20 11.32 7.42
N SER A 54 9.43 11.35 7.94
CA SER A 54 10.26 12.55 7.94
C SER A 54 10.77 12.88 6.53
N ASP A 55 10.86 14.17 6.22
CA ASP A 55 11.32 14.65 4.90
C ASP A 55 12.68 14.05 4.47
N PRO A 56 13.70 13.93 5.34
CA PRO A 56 14.98 13.33 4.93
C PRO A 56 14.85 11.86 4.50
N ILE A 57 14.06 11.07 5.22
CA ILE A 57 13.87 9.66 4.92
C ILE A 57 12.97 9.48 3.68
N GLN A 58 11.96 10.34 3.50
CA GLN A 58 11.16 10.36 2.28
C GLN A 58 12.02 10.66 1.04
N GLN A 59 12.95 11.61 1.13
CA GLN A 59 13.91 11.89 0.04
C GLN A 59 14.79 10.69 -0.30
N VAL A 60 15.23 9.93 0.71
CA VAL A 60 16.00 8.69 0.52
C VAL A 60 15.13 7.63 -0.17
N PHE A 61 13.89 7.45 0.25
CA PHE A 61 12.96 6.54 -0.42
C PHE A 61 12.71 6.95 -1.87
N ASP A 62 12.52 8.23 -2.14
CA ASP A 62 12.35 8.75 -3.51
C ASP A 62 13.60 8.53 -4.37
N LEU A 63 14.80 8.61 -3.80
CA LEU A 63 16.04 8.37 -4.53
C LEU A 63 16.20 6.89 -4.92
N TYR A 64 15.82 5.97 -4.03
CA TYR A 64 16.03 4.53 -4.19
C TYR A 64 14.76 3.73 -4.55
N HIS A 65 13.65 4.38 -4.87
CA HIS A 65 12.34 3.73 -5.07
C HIS A 65 12.31 2.61 -6.14
N LYS A 66 13.30 2.53 -7.03
CA LYS A 66 13.42 1.50 -8.08
C LYS A 66 14.32 0.32 -7.70
N ASP A 67 14.98 0.38 -6.54
CA ASP A 67 15.89 -0.65 -6.05
C ASP A 67 15.36 -1.22 -4.73
N ASP A 68 14.67 -2.36 -4.82
CA ASP A 68 14.07 -3.02 -3.67
C ASP A 68 15.10 -3.42 -2.60
N ASN A 69 16.35 -3.72 -2.99
CA ASN A 69 17.41 -4.07 -2.04
C ASN A 69 17.84 -2.82 -1.27
N ALA A 70 18.02 -1.70 -1.96
CA ALA A 70 18.36 -0.43 -1.32
C ALA A 70 17.26 0.05 -0.37
N ILE A 71 15.99 -0.06 -0.77
CA ILE A 71 14.86 0.25 0.13
C ILE A 71 14.88 -0.65 1.36
N THR A 72 15.09 -1.95 1.18
CA THR A 72 15.18 -2.90 2.32
C THR A 72 16.30 -2.52 3.27
N MET A 73 17.48 -2.14 2.75
CA MET A 73 18.58 -1.67 3.58
C MET A 73 18.23 -0.41 4.38
N VAL A 74 17.57 0.57 3.76
CA VAL A 74 17.13 1.79 4.46
C VAL A 74 16.15 1.46 5.59
N LEU A 75 15.21 0.53 5.35
CA LEU A 75 14.28 0.08 6.39
C LEU A 75 15.00 -0.60 7.56
N ASP A 76 16.00 -1.42 7.26
CA ASP A 76 16.79 -2.11 8.27
C ASP A 76 17.60 -1.12 9.12
N LEU A 77 18.18 -0.09 8.49
CA LEU A 77 18.88 0.99 9.19
C LEU A 77 17.94 1.77 10.11
N ILE A 78 16.74 2.11 9.65
CA ILE A 78 15.73 2.78 10.48
C ILE A 78 15.36 1.91 11.68
N GLN A 79 15.11 0.62 11.47
CA GLN A 79 14.75 -0.30 12.56
C GLN A 79 15.88 -0.46 13.57
N GLN A 80 17.13 -0.56 13.09
CA GLN A 80 18.30 -0.63 13.97
C GLN A 80 18.42 0.65 14.80
N HIS A 81 18.29 1.82 14.16
CA HIS A 81 18.33 3.11 14.85
C HIS A 81 17.24 3.23 15.92
N VAL A 82 16.00 2.83 15.61
CA VAL A 82 14.89 2.83 16.59
C VAL A 82 15.21 1.93 17.77
N VAL A 83 15.74 0.74 17.53
CA VAL A 83 16.06 -0.23 18.58
C VAL A 83 17.15 0.30 19.50
N GLU A 84 18.21 0.89 18.94
CA GLU A 84 19.28 1.53 19.70
C GLU A 84 18.80 2.75 20.48
N HIS A 85 17.97 3.60 19.86
CA HIS A 85 17.37 4.78 20.50
C HIS A 85 16.58 4.41 21.76
N PHE A 86 15.94 3.25 21.77
CA PHE A 86 15.19 2.75 22.91
C PHE A 86 16.01 1.88 23.87
N GLY A 87 17.32 1.73 23.65
CA GLY A 87 18.25 1.03 24.54
C GLY A 87 18.36 -0.48 24.30
N TYR A 88 18.03 -0.95 23.11
CA TYR A 88 18.11 -2.37 22.73
C TYR A 88 19.17 -2.59 21.65
N ARG A 89 19.73 -3.80 21.59
CA ARG A 89 20.80 -4.13 20.63
C ARG A 89 20.28 -4.65 19.29
N HIS A 90 19.24 -5.48 19.33
CA HIS A 90 18.84 -6.31 18.19
C HIS A 90 17.49 -5.92 17.62
N VAL A 91 17.39 -5.81 16.29
CA VAL A 91 16.11 -5.57 15.57
C VAL A 91 14.99 -6.53 15.93
N ASN A 92 15.31 -7.72 16.45
CA ASN A 92 14.33 -8.67 16.97
C ASN A 92 13.47 -8.08 18.11
N ALA A 93 13.98 -7.10 18.86
CA ALA A 93 13.22 -6.35 19.85
C ALA A 93 11.94 -5.74 19.24
N LEU A 94 12.00 -5.31 17.98
CA LEU A 94 10.90 -4.73 17.22
C LEU A 94 10.22 -5.75 16.29
N ARG A 95 11.00 -6.56 15.56
CA ARG A 95 10.48 -7.50 14.54
C ARG A 95 9.62 -8.63 15.11
N THR A 96 9.83 -9.00 16.38
CA THR A 96 9.03 -10.04 17.05
C THR A 96 7.71 -9.52 17.65
N ALA A 97 7.44 -8.20 17.57
CA ALA A 97 6.30 -7.55 18.21
C ALA A 97 4.95 -8.21 17.88
N ILE A 98 4.69 -8.52 16.61
CA ILE A 98 3.42 -9.10 16.16
C ILE A 98 3.18 -10.51 16.73
N SER A 99 4.24 -11.30 16.89
CA SER A 99 4.14 -12.64 17.49
C SER A 99 3.93 -12.57 18.99
N ARG A 100 4.48 -11.55 19.65
CA ARG A 100 4.44 -11.39 21.11
C ARG A 100 3.15 -10.73 21.59
N PHE A 101 2.59 -9.84 20.77
CA PHE A 101 1.42 -9.03 21.10
C PHE A 101 0.42 -9.03 19.93
N PRO A 102 -0.08 -10.20 19.53
CA PRO A 102 -0.90 -10.33 18.33
C PRO A 102 -2.23 -9.60 18.42
N ASP A 103 -2.73 -9.26 19.61
CA ASP A 103 -4.02 -8.58 19.81
C ASP A 103 -3.90 -7.09 20.09
N ASP A 104 -2.68 -6.56 20.12
CA ASP A 104 -2.46 -5.14 20.32
C ASP A 104 -2.81 -4.35 19.04
N PRO A 105 -3.72 -3.35 19.11
CA PRO A 105 -4.18 -2.64 17.93
C PRO A 105 -3.09 -1.81 17.27
N VAL A 106 -2.18 -1.20 18.04
CA VAL A 106 -1.07 -0.38 17.50
C VAL A 106 -0.07 -1.26 16.77
N ILE A 107 0.26 -2.42 17.33
CA ILE A 107 1.17 -3.39 16.69
C ILE A 107 0.53 -4.02 15.46
N LYS A 108 -0.75 -4.42 15.52
CA LYS A 108 -1.51 -4.93 14.37
C LYS A 108 -1.60 -3.90 13.25
N GLU A 109 -1.98 -2.66 13.58
CA GLU A 109 -2.10 -1.56 12.61
C GLU A 109 -0.76 -1.21 11.99
N ALA A 110 0.30 -1.09 12.78
CA ALA A 110 1.63 -0.80 12.26
C ALA A 110 2.18 -1.94 11.39
N PHE A 111 1.93 -3.20 11.73
CA PHE A 111 2.31 -4.32 10.87
C PHE A 111 1.54 -4.30 9.55
N TYR A 112 0.24 -3.97 9.59
CA TYR A 112 -0.61 -3.79 8.42
C TYR A 112 -0.19 -2.59 7.55
N VAL A 113 0.13 -1.45 8.15
CA VAL A 113 0.62 -0.24 7.46
C VAL A 113 2.02 -0.45 6.86
N LYS A 114 2.90 -1.20 7.54
CA LYS A 114 4.25 -1.53 7.07
C LYS A 114 4.27 -2.53 5.91
N HIS A 115 3.28 -3.43 5.84
CA HIS A 115 3.11 -4.38 4.74
C HIS A 115 2.15 -3.89 3.65
N ASN A 116 1.45 -2.78 3.88
CA ASN A 116 0.85 -1.97 2.82
C ASN A 116 1.94 -1.21 2.06
N LYS A 117 2.74 -1.95 1.27
CA LYS A 117 3.31 -1.36 0.06
C LYS A 117 2.16 -1.15 -0.94
N ILE A 118 1.39 -0.08 -0.77
CA ILE A 118 0.88 0.63 -1.95
C ILE A 118 1.98 1.62 -2.33
N THR A 119 3.04 1.09 -2.94
CA THR A 119 4.09 1.89 -3.56
C THR A 119 4.62 1.33 -4.89
N GLN A 120 4.16 0.17 -5.41
CA GLN A 120 3.88 -0.14 -6.84
C GLN A 120 3.74 -1.66 -7.13
N GLY A 121 2.99 -2.09 -8.16
CA GLY A 121 2.52 -1.31 -9.33
C GLY A 121 1.27 -1.87 -10.05
N LEU A 122 0.96 -1.43 -11.29
CA LEU A 122 1.38 -0.17 -11.96
C LEU A 122 0.37 0.93 -11.68
N VAL A 123 0.89 2.10 -11.32
CA VAL A 123 0.32 3.45 -11.43
C VAL A 123 1.56 4.36 -11.48
N ASN A 124 1.67 5.33 -12.40
CA ASN A 124 2.91 6.14 -12.51
C ASN A 124 3.10 7.00 -11.26
N GLN A 125 4.35 7.30 -10.91
CA GLN A 125 4.70 8.09 -9.72
C GLN A 125 3.97 9.46 -9.72
N GLY A 126 3.16 9.71 -8.68
CA GLY A 126 2.32 10.91 -8.53
C GLY A 126 0.82 10.72 -8.86
N GLN A 127 0.39 9.55 -9.31
CA GLN A 127 -1.00 9.30 -9.69
C GLN A 127 -1.79 8.63 -8.54
N CYS A 128 -2.96 9.19 -8.23
CA CYS A 128 -3.91 8.58 -7.32
C CYS A 128 -4.48 7.29 -7.96
N VAL A 129 -4.80 6.26 -7.16
CA VAL A 129 -5.53 5.05 -7.66
C VAL A 129 -6.78 5.47 -8.44
N ILE A 130 -7.41 6.57 -8.03
CA ILE A 130 -8.55 7.18 -8.71
C ILE A 130 -8.17 7.69 -10.11
N ASP A 131 -7.02 8.35 -10.27
CA ASP A 131 -6.56 8.81 -11.58
C ASP A 131 -6.28 7.64 -12.51
N ARG A 132 -5.72 6.55 -11.98
CA ARG A 132 -5.51 5.31 -12.74
C ARG A 132 -6.83 4.68 -13.16
N LEU A 133 -7.81 4.57 -12.27
CA LEU A 133 -9.13 4.03 -12.58
C LEU A 133 -9.89 4.90 -13.58
N ASN A 134 -9.76 6.23 -13.47
CA ASN A 134 -10.30 7.17 -14.44
C ASN A 134 -9.61 7.02 -15.80
N LYS A 135 -8.28 6.89 -15.84
CA LYS A 135 -7.54 6.62 -17.09
C LYS A 135 -7.99 5.30 -17.72
N LEU A 136 -8.09 4.24 -16.93
CA LEU A 136 -8.54 2.93 -17.39
C LEU A 136 -9.96 3.01 -17.96
N PHE A 137 -10.87 3.71 -17.26
CA PHE A 137 -12.22 3.98 -17.75
C PHE A 137 -12.19 4.69 -19.11
N ARG A 138 -11.47 5.82 -19.22
CA ARG A 138 -11.37 6.59 -20.47
C ARG A 138 -10.80 5.76 -21.63
N SER A 139 -9.79 4.94 -21.36
CA SER A 139 -9.13 4.12 -22.38
C SER A 139 -9.96 2.92 -22.86
N HIS A 140 -10.80 2.35 -22.00
CA HIS A 140 -11.45 1.06 -22.28
C HIS A 140 -12.98 1.11 -22.39
N ALA A 141 -13.62 2.19 -21.93
CA ALA A 141 -15.08 2.37 -22.04
C ALA A 141 -15.65 2.21 -23.46
N PRO A 142 -14.93 2.53 -24.55
CA PRO A 142 -15.44 2.29 -25.91
C PRO A 142 -15.61 0.80 -26.25
N ALA A 143 -14.82 -0.08 -25.64
CA ALA A 143 -14.73 -1.48 -26.02
C ALA A 143 -15.25 -2.45 -24.95
N MET A 144 -15.40 -2.00 -23.70
CA MET A 144 -16.02 -2.78 -22.62
C MET A 144 -16.85 -1.91 -21.66
N ARG A 145 -17.79 -2.55 -20.96
CA ARG A 145 -18.57 -1.90 -19.91
C ARG A 145 -17.81 -1.96 -18.60
N LEU A 146 -17.52 -0.79 -18.04
CA LEU A 146 -16.93 -0.65 -16.71
C LEU A 146 -17.96 -0.09 -15.73
N LEU A 147 -18.01 -0.70 -14.55
CA LEU A 147 -18.98 -0.37 -13.51
C LEU A 147 -18.35 -0.53 -12.13
N THR A 148 -18.56 0.46 -11.28
CA THR A 148 -18.18 0.41 -9.86
C THR A 148 -19.42 0.11 -9.01
N ILE A 149 -19.26 -0.72 -7.98
CA ILE A 149 -20.30 -0.95 -6.97
C ILE A 149 -19.72 -0.52 -5.62
N TYR A 150 -20.29 0.54 -5.05
CA TYR A 150 -19.92 1.07 -3.74
C TYR A 150 -20.53 0.19 -2.64
N ILE A 151 -19.68 -0.40 -1.80
CA ILE A 151 -20.06 -1.33 -0.73
C ILE A 151 -19.91 -0.69 0.65
N ALA A 152 -20.10 -1.47 1.71
CA ALA A 152 -19.92 -1.02 3.09
C ALA A 152 -18.48 -0.52 3.36
N GLU A 153 -18.36 0.51 4.20
CA GLU A 153 -17.06 1.13 4.51
C GLU A 153 -16.12 0.15 5.23
N ALA A 154 -14.91 -0.04 4.71
CA ALA A 154 -13.91 -0.88 5.36
C ALA A 154 -13.38 -0.28 6.66
N HIS A 155 -13.30 1.06 6.71
CA HIS A 155 -12.76 1.82 7.85
C HIS A 155 -13.73 2.92 8.30
N ALA A 156 -14.98 2.54 8.61
CA ALA A 156 -15.93 3.49 9.18
C ALA A 156 -15.46 4.02 10.53
N ARG A 157 -15.68 5.32 10.76
CA ARG A 157 -15.29 6.01 12.00
C ARG A 157 -15.92 5.41 13.25
N ASP A 158 -17.14 4.92 13.14
CA ASP A 158 -17.96 4.39 14.24
C ASP A 158 -17.83 2.87 14.41
N GLN A 159 -17.03 2.18 13.60
CA GLN A 159 -16.84 0.72 13.72
C GLN A 159 -15.36 0.29 13.75
N TRP A 160 -14.59 0.61 12.71
CA TRP A 160 -13.20 0.14 12.55
C TRP A 160 -12.30 1.28 12.07
N PRO A 161 -12.07 2.31 12.90
CA PRO A 161 -11.36 3.51 12.47
C PRO A 161 -9.87 3.24 12.19
N ALA A 162 -9.35 3.80 11.10
CA ALA A 162 -7.95 3.78 10.68
C ALA A 162 -7.43 5.22 10.52
N GLY A 163 -7.38 5.98 11.61
CA GLY A 163 -7.00 7.39 11.58
C GLY A 163 -8.06 8.31 10.95
N LYS A 164 -7.93 9.62 11.21
CA LYS A 164 -9.00 10.60 10.91
C LYS A 164 -9.17 10.89 9.41
N THR A 165 -8.13 10.67 8.61
CA THR A 165 -8.14 10.95 7.17
C THR A 165 -8.79 9.81 6.38
N ILE A 166 -8.63 8.57 6.83
CA ILE A 166 -9.22 7.38 6.19
C ILE A 166 -10.64 7.15 6.74
N SER A 167 -10.81 7.22 8.06
CA SER A 167 -12.12 7.08 8.73
C SER A 167 -12.89 8.39 8.81
N CYS A 168 -13.14 8.95 7.64
CA CYS A 168 -13.78 10.24 7.48
C CYS A 168 -15.31 10.17 7.38
N VAL A 169 -15.89 8.97 7.30
CA VAL A 169 -17.34 8.70 7.26
C VAL A 169 -17.74 7.61 8.26
N ASP A 170 -18.98 7.62 8.71
CA ASP A 170 -19.56 6.55 9.53
C ASP A 170 -20.13 5.44 8.62
N GLN A 171 -20.39 4.24 9.15
CA GLN A 171 -21.08 3.20 8.39
C GLN A 171 -22.50 3.68 8.05
N PRO A 172 -22.92 3.66 6.77
CA PRO A 172 -24.31 3.89 6.42
C PRO A 172 -25.23 2.87 7.09
N LYS A 173 -26.30 3.37 7.71
CA LYS A 173 -27.42 2.61 8.29
C LYS A 173 -28.62 2.58 7.34
N THR A 174 -28.64 3.48 6.36
CA THR A 174 -29.69 3.57 5.32
C THR A 174 -29.08 3.59 3.92
N LEU A 175 -29.90 3.29 2.91
CA LEU A 175 -29.46 3.33 1.51
C LEU A 175 -29.12 4.78 1.10
N GLU A 176 -29.86 5.74 1.61
CA GLU A 176 -29.67 7.18 1.39
C GLU A 176 -28.30 7.64 1.91
N GLU A 177 -27.91 7.20 3.12
CA GLU A 177 -26.57 7.47 3.66
C GLU A 177 -25.47 6.84 2.82
N ARG A 178 -25.66 5.59 2.35
CA ARG A 178 -24.68 4.93 1.47
C ARG A 178 -24.53 5.65 0.13
N LEU A 179 -25.65 6.08 -0.45
CA LEU A 179 -25.67 6.91 -1.65
C LEU A 179 -24.94 8.22 -1.42
N GLU A 180 -25.10 8.83 -0.25
CA GLU A 180 -24.40 10.07 0.07
C GLU A 180 -22.89 9.86 0.21
N ASN A 181 -22.44 8.83 0.93
CA ASN A 181 -21.02 8.47 0.99
C ASN A 181 -20.43 8.25 -0.42
N ALA A 182 -21.14 7.50 -1.27
CA ALA A 182 -20.74 7.26 -2.65
C ALA A 182 -20.64 8.56 -3.47
N ARG A 183 -21.59 9.50 -3.31
CA ARG A 183 -21.55 10.82 -3.97
C ARG A 183 -20.37 11.66 -3.46
N GLN A 184 -20.12 11.67 -2.16
CA GLN A 184 -19.00 12.38 -1.56
C GLN A 184 -17.67 11.83 -2.06
N PHE A 185 -17.53 10.50 -2.15
CA PHE A 185 -16.37 9.85 -2.76
C PHE A 185 -16.18 10.32 -4.20
N LYS A 186 -17.23 10.24 -5.03
CA LYS A 186 -17.15 10.69 -6.44
C LYS A 186 -16.72 12.14 -6.56
N LYS A 187 -17.32 13.02 -5.77
CA LYS A 187 -17.03 14.46 -5.76
C LYS A 187 -15.61 14.75 -5.30
N ARG A 188 -15.19 14.14 -4.19
CA ARG A 188 -13.89 14.39 -3.55
C ARG A 188 -12.73 13.98 -4.45
N PHE A 189 -12.87 12.85 -5.12
CA PHE A 189 -11.78 12.28 -5.93
C PHE A 189 -11.96 12.47 -7.43
N ASN A 190 -13.00 13.20 -7.86
CA ASN A 190 -13.35 13.34 -9.27
C ASN A 190 -13.45 11.97 -9.98
N PHE A 191 -14.13 11.00 -9.35
CA PHE A 191 -14.24 9.64 -9.88
C PHE A 191 -15.25 9.58 -11.04
N GLU A 192 -14.81 9.09 -12.20
CA GLU A 192 -15.55 9.23 -13.46
C GLU A 192 -16.41 8.01 -13.79
N MET A 193 -15.96 6.82 -13.39
CA MET A 193 -16.63 5.58 -13.75
C MET A 193 -18.09 5.55 -13.23
N PRO A 194 -19.03 4.95 -14.00
CA PRO A 194 -20.38 4.70 -13.52
C PRO A 194 -20.35 3.95 -12.19
N MET A 195 -21.14 4.40 -11.23
CA MET A 195 -21.17 3.86 -9.89
C MET A 195 -22.60 3.53 -9.49
N LEU A 196 -22.79 2.30 -9.03
CA LEU A 196 -23.96 1.86 -8.28
C LEU A 196 -23.59 1.71 -6.81
N VAL A 197 -24.58 1.55 -5.96
CA VAL A 197 -24.41 1.21 -4.54
C VAL A 197 -24.95 -0.19 -4.30
N ASP A 198 -24.27 -0.96 -3.47
CA ASP A 198 -24.83 -2.23 -2.99
C ASP A 198 -26.01 -1.96 -2.06
N SER A 199 -26.96 -2.89 -2.07
CA SER A 199 -28.07 -2.96 -1.12
C SER A 199 -27.60 -2.91 0.34
N MET A 200 -28.45 -2.44 1.24
CA MET A 200 -28.12 -2.42 2.69
C MET A 200 -27.93 -3.82 3.29
N ASN A 201 -28.46 -4.86 2.66
CA ASN A 201 -28.19 -6.26 3.01
C ASN A 201 -26.81 -6.75 2.54
N ASN A 202 -26.01 -5.90 1.88
CA ASN A 202 -24.71 -6.21 1.31
C ASN A 202 -24.75 -7.41 0.35
N THR A 203 -25.82 -7.53 -0.44
CA THR A 203 -26.08 -8.67 -1.33
C THR A 203 -24.95 -8.87 -2.35
N PHE A 204 -24.46 -7.78 -2.96
CA PHE A 204 -23.36 -7.89 -3.92
C PHE A 204 -22.06 -8.29 -3.23
N HIS A 205 -21.72 -7.61 -2.12
CA HIS A 205 -20.54 -7.93 -1.33
C HIS A 205 -20.52 -9.40 -0.88
N THR A 206 -21.62 -9.90 -0.31
CA THR A 206 -21.73 -11.29 0.18
C THR A 206 -21.67 -12.30 -0.95
N THR A 207 -22.31 -12.02 -2.10
CA THR A 207 -22.31 -12.93 -3.24
C THR A 207 -20.94 -13.05 -3.91
N TYR A 208 -20.22 -11.93 -4.07
CA TYR A 208 -18.97 -11.90 -4.84
C TYR A 208 -17.70 -11.90 -3.98
N GLY A 209 -17.82 -11.63 -2.67
CA GLY A 209 -16.69 -11.54 -1.74
C GLY A 209 -15.84 -10.29 -2.00
N SER A 210 -16.51 -9.13 -2.01
CA SER A 210 -15.94 -7.87 -2.52
C SER A 210 -15.21 -7.00 -1.49
N TRP A 211 -15.22 -7.37 -0.21
CA TRP A 211 -14.62 -6.55 0.85
C TRP A 211 -13.12 -6.85 1.00
N PRO A 212 -12.28 -5.84 1.29
CA PRO A 212 -12.63 -4.41 1.43
C PRO A 212 -12.81 -3.68 0.09
N PHE A 213 -12.26 -4.23 -0.98
CA PHE A 213 -12.32 -3.72 -2.35
C PHE A 213 -11.99 -4.88 -3.29
N ARG A 214 -12.51 -4.93 -4.54
CA ARG A 214 -12.24 -6.05 -5.47
C ARG A 214 -12.49 -5.69 -6.93
N PHE A 215 -11.75 -6.32 -7.84
CA PHE A 215 -12.04 -6.30 -9.27
C PHE A 215 -12.60 -7.63 -9.76
N TYR A 216 -13.50 -7.54 -10.73
CA TYR A 216 -14.10 -8.69 -11.38
C TYR A 216 -14.16 -8.45 -12.87
N VAL A 217 -14.00 -9.53 -13.63
CA VAL A 217 -14.33 -9.53 -15.06
C VAL A 217 -15.41 -10.56 -15.31
N ILE A 218 -16.49 -10.09 -15.90
CA ILE A 218 -17.63 -10.92 -16.30
C ILE A 218 -17.73 -10.89 -17.82
N HIS A 219 -17.70 -12.07 -18.44
CA HIS A 219 -17.85 -12.21 -19.88
C HIS A 219 -18.88 -13.30 -20.20
N ASN A 220 -19.83 -13.02 -21.09
CA ASN A 220 -20.90 -13.93 -21.48
C ASN A 220 -21.64 -14.58 -20.29
N GLY A 221 -21.93 -13.77 -19.26
CA GLY A 221 -22.63 -14.21 -18.05
C GLY A 221 -21.80 -15.07 -17.09
N LYS A 222 -20.48 -15.23 -17.33
CA LYS A 222 -19.57 -15.97 -16.46
C LYS A 222 -18.55 -15.05 -15.81
N LEU A 223 -18.26 -15.28 -14.53
CA LEU A 223 -17.13 -14.66 -13.84
C LEU A 223 -15.85 -15.36 -14.31
N ILE A 224 -14.98 -14.62 -15.00
CA ILE A 224 -13.76 -15.17 -15.61
C ILE A 224 -12.49 -14.67 -14.95
N LEU A 225 -12.57 -13.53 -14.23
CA LEU A 225 -11.51 -13.06 -13.36
C LEU A 225 -12.14 -12.55 -12.07
N LYS A 226 -11.55 -12.94 -10.95
CA LYS A 226 -11.72 -12.30 -9.65
C LYS A 226 -10.32 -11.97 -9.17
N ALA A 227 -10.03 -10.68 -9.02
CA ALA A 227 -8.72 -10.28 -8.51
C ALA A 227 -8.61 -10.73 -7.06
N GLU A 228 -7.54 -11.46 -6.74
CA GLU A 228 -7.20 -11.81 -5.36
C GLU A 228 -6.19 -10.81 -4.81
N PRO A 229 -6.12 -10.60 -3.49
CA PRO A 229 -5.11 -9.72 -2.93
C PRO A 229 -3.74 -10.35 -3.21
N GLY A 230 -2.74 -9.53 -3.50
CA GLY A 230 -1.37 -10.03 -3.59
C GLY A 230 -0.98 -10.79 -2.31
N ALA A 231 -0.25 -11.90 -2.47
CA ALA A 231 0.07 -12.85 -1.39
C ALA A 231 0.77 -12.23 -0.18
N THR A 232 1.36 -11.03 -0.32
CA THR A 232 2.19 -10.37 0.71
C THR A 232 1.78 -8.93 1.03
N THR A 233 0.98 -8.26 0.20
CA THR A 233 0.71 -6.80 0.34
C THR A 233 -0.77 -6.45 0.55
N TYR A 234 -1.71 -7.40 0.42
CA TYR A 234 -3.15 -7.13 0.37
C TYR A 234 -3.58 -6.05 -0.66
N ALA A 235 -2.64 -5.59 -1.49
CA ALA A 235 -2.84 -4.64 -2.56
C ALA A 235 -3.28 -5.37 -3.83
N TYR A 236 -3.97 -4.65 -4.70
CA TYR A 236 -4.40 -5.16 -6.00
C TYR A 236 -3.41 -4.73 -7.05
N ASP A 237 -2.85 -5.70 -7.77
CA ASP A 237 -2.03 -5.42 -8.94
C ASP A 237 -2.96 -5.04 -10.11
N LEU A 238 -3.01 -3.75 -10.43
CA LEU A 238 -3.79 -3.26 -11.57
C LEU A 238 -3.20 -3.70 -12.93
N ASN A 239 -1.99 -4.26 -12.92
CA ASN A 239 -1.37 -4.87 -14.10
C ASN A 239 -2.00 -6.20 -14.43
N GLU A 240 -2.51 -6.94 -13.44
CA GLU A 240 -3.27 -8.16 -13.72
C GLU A 240 -4.53 -7.82 -14.51
N LEU A 241 -5.17 -6.69 -14.21
CA LEU A 241 -6.31 -6.20 -14.95
C LEU A 241 -5.90 -5.77 -16.37
N ASP A 242 -4.86 -4.96 -16.53
CA ASP A 242 -4.35 -4.59 -17.86
C ASP A 242 -3.96 -5.82 -18.69
N THR A 243 -3.20 -6.75 -18.10
CA THR A 243 -2.75 -7.98 -18.74
C THR A 243 -3.93 -8.84 -19.17
N TRP A 244 -4.95 -8.94 -18.32
CA TRP A 244 -6.18 -9.64 -18.68
C TRP A 244 -6.88 -8.96 -19.87
N ILE A 245 -7.00 -7.63 -19.83
CA ILE A 245 -7.63 -6.85 -20.91
C ILE A 245 -6.87 -7.03 -22.24
N ASP A 246 -5.54 -6.92 -22.20
CA ASP A 246 -4.68 -7.05 -23.37
C ASP A 246 -4.77 -8.46 -23.96
N ASN A 247 -4.66 -9.50 -23.13
CA ASN A 247 -4.79 -10.89 -23.57
C ASN A 247 -6.17 -11.17 -24.17
N PHE A 248 -7.24 -10.64 -23.57
CA PHE A 248 -8.59 -10.80 -24.10
C PHE A 248 -8.74 -10.23 -25.51
N TYR A 249 -8.15 -9.07 -25.79
CA TYR A 249 -8.18 -8.48 -27.13
C TYR A 249 -7.25 -9.20 -28.12
N ILE A 250 -6.09 -9.68 -27.68
CA ILE A 250 -5.18 -10.49 -28.52
C ILE A 250 -5.88 -11.77 -28.99
N ASP A 251 -6.50 -12.52 -28.06
CA ASP A 251 -7.19 -13.78 -28.37
C ASP A 251 -8.38 -13.57 -29.32
N LYS A 252 -9.12 -12.45 -29.16
CA LYS A 252 -10.22 -12.08 -30.05
C LYS A 252 -9.74 -11.75 -31.47
N ASN A 253 -8.60 -11.08 -31.62
CA ASN A 253 -8.04 -10.75 -32.94
C ASN A 253 -7.46 -11.99 -33.64
N ALA A 254 -6.88 -12.92 -32.89
CA ALA A 254 -6.37 -14.19 -33.40
C ALA A 254 -7.48 -15.17 -33.87
N GLN A 255 -8.70 -15.03 -33.36
CA GLN A 255 -9.87 -15.84 -33.77
C GLN A 255 -10.62 -15.29 -35.00
N VAL A 256 -10.21 -14.11 -35.49
CA VAL A 256 -10.83 -13.41 -36.64
C VAL A 256 -9.89 -13.38 -37.86
N SER A 257 -8.65 -13.89 -37.71
CA SER A 257 -7.67 -14.09 -38.79
C SER A 257 -7.64 -15.54 -39.25
#